data_AF-D3Y1R4-F1
#
_entry.id   AF-D3Y1R4-F1
#
_cell.length_a   1.000
_cell.length_b   1.000
_cell.length_c   1.000
_cell.angle_alpha   90.00
_cell.angle_beta   90.00
_cell.angle_gamma   90.00
#
_symmetry.space_group_name_H-M   'P 1'
#
loop_
_entity.id
_entity.type
_entity.pdbx_description
1 polymer ?
#
loop_
_entity_poly.entity_id
_entity_poly.type
_entity_poly.pdbx_seq_one_letter_code
_entity_poly.pdbx_strand_id
1 'polypeptide(L)'
;ITKKELNDSLENLGIFIPDKELTQMIETIDVNGDGCVDIDEFGELYQSLMDEKDEEEDMREAFKVFDQNGDGFIAVDELRSVLASLGLKQGRTLEDCKRMIMKVDVDGDGMVDY
;
A
#
# COMPACT_ATOMS: atom_id res chain seq x y z
N ILE A 1 26.50 -4.77 4.68
CA ILE A 1 26.06 -4.15 3.41
C ILE A 1 26.43 -2.68 3.45
N THR A 2 27.14 -2.18 2.45
CA THR A 2 27.47 -0.75 2.37
C THR A 2 26.25 0.06 1.92
N LYS A 3 26.21 1.36 2.23
CA LYS A 3 25.15 2.29 1.76
C LYS A 3 24.83 2.15 0.27
N LYS A 4 25.86 1.99 -0.55
CA LYS A 4 25.70 1.84 -2.00
C LYS A 4 25.02 0.53 -2.38
N GLU A 5 25.41 -0.57 -1.74
CA GLU A 5 24.81 -1.89 -1.96
C GLU A 5 23.36 -1.93 -1.48
N LEU A 6 23.04 -1.21 -0.39
CA LEU A 6 21.68 -1.06 0.10
C LEU A 6 20.81 -0.30 -0.90
N ASN A 7 21.31 0.81 -1.45
CA ASN A 7 20.61 1.60 -2.46
C ASN A 7 20.32 0.79 -3.73
N ASP A 8 21.33 0.08 -4.27
CA ASP A 8 21.17 -0.80 -5.44
C ASP A 8 20.10 -1.88 -5.17
N SER A 9 20.07 -2.43 -3.95
CA SER A 9 19.08 -3.46 -3.55
C SER A 9 17.67 -2.89 -3.48
N LEU A 10 17.50 -1.66 -2.98
CA LEU A 10 16.20 -0.98 -2.89
C LEU A 10 15.68 -0.53 -4.26
N GLU A 11 16.55 -0.01 -5.14
CA GLU A 11 16.18 0.30 -6.52
C GLU A 11 15.74 -0.94 -7.29
N ASN A 12 16.38 -2.09 -7.04
CA ASN A 12 16.00 -3.36 -7.67
C ASN A 12 14.66 -3.91 -7.14
N LEU A 13 14.21 -3.45 -5.97
CA LEU A 13 12.87 -3.71 -5.42
C LEU A 13 11.83 -2.67 -5.87
N GLY A 14 12.24 -1.66 -6.65
CA GLY A 14 11.37 -0.57 -7.10
C GLY A 14 11.20 0.56 -6.07
N ILE A 15 11.93 0.52 -4.96
CA ILE A 15 11.85 1.50 -3.88
C ILE A 15 12.93 2.56 -4.11
N PHE A 16 12.51 3.76 -4.50
CA PHE A 16 13.39 4.91 -4.68
C PHE A 16 13.44 5.75 -3.40
N ILE A 17 14.59 5.77 -2.73
CA ILE A 17 14.83 6.59 -1.53
C ILE A 17 15.90 7.64 -1.87
N PRO A 18 15.65 8.94 -1.61
CA PRO A 18 16.65 9.97 -1.84
C PRO A 18 17.85 9.79 -0.89
N ASP A 19 19.05 10.08 -1.39
CA ASP A 19 20.33 9.81 -0.71
C ASP A 19 20.42 10.39 0.72
N LYS A 20 19.72 11.51 0.98
CA LYS A 20 19.58 12.10 2.31
C LYS A 20 18.78 11.23 3.28
N GLU A 21 17.60 10.76 2.87
CA GLU A 21 16.76 9.88 3.69
C GLU A 21 17.43 8.54 3.91
N LEU A 22 18.08 8.00 2.86
CA LEU A 22 18.85 6.76 2.96
C LEU A 22 19.96 6.86 4.02
N THR A 23 20.65 8.00 4.07
CA THR A 23 21.69 8.24 5.10
C THR A 23 21.08 8.24 6.50
N GLN A 24 19.93 8.92 6.68
CA GLN A 24 19.24 8.95 7.97
C GLN A 24 18.70 7.58 8.39
N MET A 25 18.16 6.80 7.43
CA MET A 25 17.69 5.44 7.70
C MET A 25 18.84 4.54 8.14
N ILE A 26 19.98 4.59 7.44
CA ILE A 26 21.18 3.83 7.82
C ILE A 26 21.69 4.30 9.19
N GLU A 27 21.80 5.61 9.46
CA GLU A 27 22.24 6.10 10.78
C GLU A 27 21.28 5.71 11.92
N THR A 28 20.00 5.51 11.63
CA THR A 28 19.00 5.10 12.63
C THR A 28 19.09 3.60 12.93
N ILE A 29 19.55 2.81 11.96
CA ILE A 29 19.55 1.34 11.99
C ILE A 29 20.94 0.75 12.25
N ASP A 30 22.00 1.47 11.91
CA ASP A 30 23.40 1.19 12.25
C ASP A 30 23.63 1.44 13.75
N VAL A 31 23.06 0.57 14.57
CA VAL A 31 23.15 0.61 16.03
C VAL A 31 24.59 0.38 16.48
N ASN A 32 25.33 -0.41 15.71
CA ASN A 32 26.71 -0.77 16.01
C ASN A 32 27.73 0.34 15.63
N GLY A 33 27.34 1.27 14.74
CA GLY A 33 28.11 2.44 14.32
C GLY A 33 29.29 2.11 13.41
N ASP A 34 29.27 0.96 12.72
CA ASP A 34 30.35 0.50 11.85
C ASP A 34 30.22 1.05 10.41
N GLY A 35 29.14 1.78 10.11
CA GLY A 35 28.84 2.37 8.81
C GLY A 35 28.36 1.35 7.77
N CYS A 36 28.05 0.13 8.18
CA CYS A 36 27.61 -0.98 7.35
C CYS A 36 26.38 -1.66 7.96
N VAL A 37 25.32 -1.83 7.17
CA VAL A 37 24.12 -2.53 7.63
C VAL A 37 24.39 -4.04 7.64
N ASP A 38 24.39 -4.68 8.79
CA ASP A 38 24.48 -6.14 8.92
C ASP A 38 23.13 -6.84 8.62
N ILE A 39 23.07 -8.18 8.70
CA ILE A 39 21.86 -8.92 8.31
C ILE A 39 20.71 -8.75 9.30
N ASP A 40 21.03 -8.54 10.57
CA ASP A 40 20.05 -8.29 11.63
C ASP A 40 19.51 -6.86 11.48
N GLU A 41 20.40 -5.89 11.25
CA GLU A 41 20.07 -4.50 10.95
C GLU A 41 19.27 -4.35 9.64
N PHE A 42 19.63 -5.12 8.61
CA PHE A 42 18.88 -5.16 7.34
C PHE A 42 17.48 -5.74 7.54
N GLY A 43 17.31 -6.69 8.47
CA GLY A 43 16.01 -7.26 8.81
C GLY A 43 15.06 -6.22 9.39
N GLU A 44 15.56 -5.38 10.31
CA GLU A 44 14.79 -4.26 10.89
C GLU A 44 14.45 -3.20 9.83
N LEU A 45 15.40 -2.85 8.96
CA LEU A 45 15.14 -1.95 7.83
C LEU A 45 14.06 -2.50 6.90
N TYR A 46 14.18 -3.77 6.52
CA TYR A 46 13.26 -4.40 5.58
C TYR A 46 11.85 -4.50 6.16
N GLN A 47 11.73 -4.80 7.46
CA GLN A 47 10.44 -4.74 8.15
C GLN A 47 9.88 -3.32 8.14
N SER A 48 10.66 -2.31 8.52
CA SER A 48 10.19 -0.91 8.52
C SER A 48 9.78 -0.42 7.13
N LEU A 49 10.52 -0.80 6.08
CA LEU A 49 10.22 -0.39 4.71
C LEU A 49 9.00 -1.12 4.10
N MET A 50 8.81 -2.39 4.45
CA MET A 50 7.65 -3.18 3.98
C MET A 50 6.37 -2.85 4.74
N ASP A 51 6.44 -2.49 6.02
CA ASP A 51 5.24 -2.19 6.83
C ASP A 51 4.62 -0.83 6.45
N GLU A 52 5.44 0.17 6.09
CA GLU A 52 4.94 1.54 5.92
C GLU A 52 4.60 1.94 4.48
N LYS A 53 5.20 1.30 3.47
CA LYS A 53 5.01 1.69 2.06
C LYS A 53 4.07 0.78 1.29
N ASP A 54 4.01 -0.51 1.62
CA ASP A 54 3.18 -1.46 0.87
C ASP A 54 1.70 -1.29 1.24
N GLU A 55 1.32 -1.23 2.53
CA GLU A 55 -0.10 -1.24 2.89
C GLU A 55 -0.87 0.02 2.45
N GLU A 56 -0.31 1.21 2.60
CA GLU A 56 -0.99 2.44 2.16
C GLU A 56 -1.01 2.55 0.63
N GLU A 57 0.10 2.25 -0.06
CA GLU A 57 0.11 2.29 -1.52
C GLU A 57 -0.74 1.17 -2.14
N ASP A 58 -0.69 -0.06 -1.64
CA ASP A 58 -1.55 -1.16 -2.09
C ASP A 58 -3.02 -0.86 -1.83
N MET A 59 -3.35 -0.33 -0.66
CA MET A 59 -4.72 0.08 -0.37
C MET A 59 -5.15 1.17 -1.34
N ARG A 60 -4.33 2.20 -1.57
CA ARG A 60 -4.60 3.28 -2.53
C ARG A 60 -4.72 2.78 -3.97
N GLU A 61 -3.87 1.85 -4.40
CA GLU A 61 -3.92 1.25 -5.73
C GLU A 61 -5.18 0.39 -5.89
N ALA A 62 -5.52 -0.42 -4.87
CA ALA A 62 -6.76 -1.18 -4.84
C ALA A 62 -7.97 -0.25 -4.92
N PHE A 63 -8.01 0.82 -4.13
CA PHE A 63 -9.07 1.83 -4.16
C PHE A 63 -9.20 2.45 -5.55
N LYS A 64 -8.10 2.81 -6.22
CA LYS A 64 -8.13 3.32 -7.62
C LYS A 64 -8.64 2.30 -8.64
N VAL A 65 -8.49 1.01 -8.39
CA VAL A 65 -9.08 -0.02 -9.27
C VAL A 65 -10.61 -0.07 -9.11
N PHE A 66 -11.10 0.20 -7.90
CA PHE A 66 -12.54 0.24 -7.61
C PHE A 66 -13.20 1.57 -7.99
N ASP A 67 -12.59 2.70 -7.66
CA ASP A 67 -13.00 4.05 -8.03
C ASP A 67 -12.62 4.32 -9.50
N GLN A 68 -13.59 4.10 -10.40
CA GLN A 68 -13.36 4.25 -11.83
C GLN A 68 -13.38 5.72 -12.26
N ASN A 69 -14.04 6.56 -11.47
CA ASN A 69 -14.29 7.95 -11.81
C ASN A 69 -13.22 8.90 -11.21
N GLY A 70 -12.50 8.46 -10.19
CA GLY A 70 -11.39 9.15 -9.56
C GLY A 70 -11.82 10.24 -8.57
N ASP A 71 -13.05 10.20 -8.06
CA ASP A 71 -13.55 11.16 -7.06
C ASP A 71 -13.11 10.84 -5.63
N GLY A 72 -12.46 9.69 -5.42
CA GLY A 72 -12.00 9.23 -4.12
C GLY A 72 -13.07 8.51 -3.32
N PHE A 73 -14.22 8.18 -3.94
CA PHE A 73 -15.31 7.44 -3.31
C PHE A 73 -15.67 6.24 -4.18
N ILE A 74 -15.88 5.07 -3.58
CA ILE A 74 -16.35 3.89 -4.32
C ILE A 74 -17.87 3.83 -4.24
N ALA A 75 -18.54 4.19 -5.34
CA ALA A 75 -19.99 4.07 -5.43
C ALA A 75 -20.42 2.60 -5.65
N VAL A 76 -21.68 2.31 -5.29
CA VAL A 76 -22.30 0.97 -5.47
C VAL A 76 -22.18 0.46 -6.92
N ASP A 77 -22.34 1.34 -7.90
CA ASP A 77 -22.26 0.99 -9.32
C ASP A 77 -20.82 0.68 -9.77
N GLU A 78 -19.82 1.32 -9.17
CA GLU A 78 -18.41 1.09 -9.46
C GLU A 78 -17.91 -0.21 -8.84
N LEU A 79 -18.23 -0.43 -7.56
CA LEU A 79 -17.99 -1.70 -6.89
C LEU A 79 -18.61 -2.85 -7.68
N ARG A 80 -19.87 -2.69 -8.12
CA ARG A 80 -20.56 -3.69 -8.93
C ARG A 80 -19.85 -3.95 -10.26
N SER A 81 -19.41 -2.91 -10.96
CA SER A 81 -18.74 -3.02 -12.25
C SER A 81 -17.41 -3.78 -12.15
N VAL A 82 -16.66 -3.54 -11.08
CA VAL A 82 -15.40 -4.24 -10.81
C VAL A 82 -15.66 -5.69 -10.37
N LEU A 83 -16.60 -5.93 -9.44
CA LEU A 83 -16.98 -7.28 -9.02
C LEU A 83 -17.50 -8.12 -10.20
N ALA A 84 -18.24 -7.51 -11.13
CA ALA A 84 -18.68 -8.16 -12.35
C ALA A 84 -17.52 -8.49 -13.29
N SER A 85 -16.55 -7.57 -13.44
CA SER A 85 -15.33 -7.78 -14.24
C SER A 85 -14.44 -8.89 -13.67
N LEU A 86 -14.38 -9.01 -12.34
CA LEU A 86 -13.68 -10.09 -11.62
C LEU A 86 -14.47 -11.42 -11.59
N GLY A 87 -15.71 -11.45 -12.12
CA GLY A 87 -16.55 -12.64 -12.14
C GLY A 87 -17.09 -13.07 -10.76
N LEU A 88 -17.02 -12.19 -9.76
CA LEU A 88 -17.49 -12.46 -8.40
C LEU A 88 -19.02 -12.43 -8.34
N LYS A 89 -19.61 -13.43 -7.67
CA LYS A 89 -21.08 -13.58 -7.59
C LYS A 89 -21.76 -12.46 -6.81
N GLN A 90 -21.02 -11.81 -5.92
CA GLN A 90 -21.47 -10.72 -5.07
C GLN A 90 -21.69 -9.42 -5.87
N GLY A 91 -21.07 -9.29 -7.04
CA GLY A 91 -21.35 -8.20 -8.00
C GLY A 91 -22.60 -8.40 -8.86
N ARG A 92 -23.32 -9.53 -8.71
CA ARG A 92 -24.46 -9.86 -9.58
C ARG A 92 -25.71 -9.07 -9.27
N THR A 93 -25.90 -8.65 -8.02
CA THR A 93 -27.08 -7.88 -7.62
C THR A 93 -26.67 -6.60 -6.91
N LEU A 94 -27.47 -5.55 -7.15
CA LEU A 94 -27.33 -4.26 -6.48
C LEU A 94 -27.49 -4.38 -4.96
N GLU A 95 -28.31 -5.32 -4.49
CA GLU A 95 -28.54 -5.55 -3.06
C GLU A 95 -27.33 -6.18 -2.36
N ASP A 96 -26.63 -7.10 -3.02
CA ASP A 96 -25.37 -7.65 -2.49
C ASP A 96 -24.28 -6.59 -2.40
N CYS A 97 -24.13 -5.75 -3.44
CA CYS A 97 -23.17 -4.65 -3.44
C CYS A 97 -23.50 -3.61 -2.36
N LYS A 98 -24.79 -3.24 -2.22
CA LYS A 98 -25.24 -2.36 -1.12
C LYS A 98 -24.94 -2.94 0.26
N ARG A 99 -25.14 -4.25 0.46
CA ARG A 99 -24.79 -4.91 1.74
C ARG A 99 -23.30 -4.90 2.03
N MET A 100 -22.46 -4.94 0.99
CA MET A 100 -21.01 -4.83 1.15
C MET A 100 -20.61 -3.42 1.55
N ILE A 101 -21.14 -2.41 0.84
CA ILE A 101 -20.87 -1.01 1.16
C ILE A 101 -21.36 -0.66 2.55
N MET A 102 -22.60 -1.01 2.91
CA MET A 102 -23.14 -0.76 4.26
C MET A 102 -22.33 -1.37 5.43
N LYS A 103 -21.41 -2.30 5.17
CA LYS A 103 -20.52 -2.83 6.23
C LYS A 103 -19.30 -1.97 6.48
N VAL A 104 -18.88 -1.20 5.48
CA VAL A 104 -17.67 -0.37 5.50
C VAL A 104 -17.99 1.12 5.47
N ASP A 105 -19.20 1.48 5.02
CA ASP A 105 -19.79 2.82 5.06
C ASP A 105 -20.00 3.25 6.52
N VAL A 106 -19.12 4.12 7.01
CA VAL A 106 -19.12 4.63 8.39
C VAL A 106 -20.01 5.87 8.52
N ASP A 107 -20.07 6.70 7.49
CA ASP A 107 -20.78 7.98 7.51
C ASP A 107 -22.24 7.89 7.00
N GLY A 108 -22.60 6.76 6.40
CA GLY A 108 -23.93 6.43 5.92
C GLY A 108 -24.28 7.08 4.59
N ASP A 109 -23.30 7.53 3.81
CA ASP A 109 -23.52 8.19 2.52
C ASP A 109 -23.83 7.21 1.38
N GLY A 110 -23.64 5.91 1.63
CA GLY A 110 -23.86 4.84 0.66
C GLY A 110 -22.72 4.66 -0.34
N MET A 111 -21.53 5.19 -0.02
CA MET A 111 -20.27 5.06 -0.72
C MET A 111 -19.19 4.55 0.24
N VAL A 112 -17.98 4.34 -0.25
CA VAL A 112 -16.81 3.98 0.58
C VAL A 112 -15.75 5.04 0.37
N ASP A 113 -15.38 5.72 1.44
CA ASP A 113 -14.29 6.68 1.50
C ASP A 113 -12.92 6.00 1.72
N TYR A 114 -11.85 6.73 1.36
CA TYR A 114 -10.45 6.35 1.60
C TYR A 114 -9.91 6.92 2.91
#